data_AF-A0A317YPF0-F1
#
_entry.id   AF-A0A317YPF0-F1
#
_cell.length_a   1.000
_cell.length_b   1.000
_cell.length_c   1.000
_cell.angle_alpha   90.00
_cell.angle_beta   90.00
_cell.angle_gamma   90.00
#
_symmetry.space_group_name_H-M   'P 1'
#
loop_
_entity.id
_entity.type
_entity.pdbx_description
1 polymer ?
#
loop_
_entity_poly.entity_id
_entity_poly.type
_entity_poly.pdbx_seq_one_letter_code
_entity_poly.pdbx_strand_id
1 'polypeptide(L)' 'MKRAVTVPDYPTDGDQPTVTIDDQTQLPDVSQEGTTDGNVTLEYPDGTTDHTTVPVTIDNQTDHD' A
#
# COMPACT_ATOMS: atom_id res chain seq x y z
N MET A 1 2.04 1.52 -15.16
CA MET A 1 2.67 1.76 -13.85
C MET A 1 2.40 0.55 -12.97
N LYS A 2 3.44 -0.21 -12.58
CA LYS A 2 3.30 -1.30 -11.60
C LYS A 2 3.64 -0.70 -10.25
N ARG A 3 2.66 -0.54 -9.36
CA ARG A 3 2.90 -0.18 -7.95
C ARG A 3 3.70 -1.34 -7.34
N ALA A 4 4.98 -1.12 -7.05
CA ALA A 4 5.82 -2.13 -6.42
C ALA A 4 5.60 -2.06 -4.91
N VAL A 5 4.80 -2.98 -4.38
CA VAL A 5 4.64 -3.16 -2.94
C VAL A 5 5.73 -4.13 -2.50
N THR A 6 6.73 -3.63 -1.77
CA THR A 6 7.82 -4.45 -1.22
C THR A 6 7.66 -4.55 0.30
N VAL A 7 7.56 -5.76 0.83
CA VAL A 7 7.56 -6.03 2.28
C VAL A 7 9.00 -6.40 2.66
N PRO A 8 9.76 -5.52 3.37
CA PRO A 8 11.22 -5.62 3.49
C PRO A 8 11.75 -6.94 4.08
N ASP A 9 11.00 -7.53 5.00
CA ASP A 9 11.39 -8.75 5.72
C ASP A 9 10.65 -10.02 5.23
N TYR A 10 9.92 -9.94 4.11
CA TYR A 10 9.20 -11.08 3.56
C TYR A 10 10.04 -11.83 2.51
N PRO A 11 10.07 -13.18 2.52
CA PRO A 11 10.76 -13.96 1.50
C PRO A 11 10.32 -13.57 0.09
N THR A 12 11.27 -13.21 -0.78
CA THR A 12 10.98 -12.87 -2.18
C THR A 12 10.80 -14.10 -3.08
N ASP A 13 11.19 -15.28 -2.58
CA ASP A 13 11.08 -16.56 -3.27
C ASP A 13 9.99 -17.38 -2.56
N GLY A 14 8.76 -17.34 -3.11
CA GLY A 14 7.57 -17.92 -2.50
C GLY A 14 6.29 -17.16 -2.84
N ASP A 15 5.17 -17.59 -2.26
CA ASP A 15 3.89 -16.88 -2.35
C ASP A 15 3.97 -15.57 -1.55
N GLN A 16 3.69 -14.44 -2.17
CA GLN A 16 3.73 -13.13 -1.52
C GLN A 16 2.38 -12.86 -0.82
N PRO A 17 2.37 -12.19 0.35
CA PRO A 17 1.15 -11.65 0.93
C PRO A 17 0.42 -10.75 -0.05
N THR A 18 -0.90 -10.82 -0.01
CA THR A 18 -1.77 -9.90 -0.73
C THR A 18 -2.02 -8.68 0.15
N VAL A 19 -1.75 -7.48 -0.38
CA VAL A 19 -2.04 -6.22 0.30
C VAL A 19 -3.32 -5.64 -0.28
N THR A 20 -4.33 -5.47 0.57
CA THR A 20 -5.62 -4.90 0.19
C THR A 20 -5.85 -3.63 0.98
N ILE A 21 -6.38 -2.59 0.32
CA ILE A 21 -6.81 -1.37 0.99
C ILE A 21 -8.24 -1.59 1.45
N ASP A 22 -8.49 -1.47 2.75
CA ASP A 22 -9.77 -1.82 3.36
C ASP A 22 -10.87 -0.83 2.97
N ASP A 23 -10.53 0.45 2.95
CA ASP A 23 -11.44 1.52 2.59
C ASP A 23 -10.79 2.43 1.55
N GLN A 24 -11.18 2.23 0.28
CA GLN A 24 -10.69 3.04 -0.82
C GLN A 24 -11.19 4.49 -0.77
N THR A 25 -12.20 4.81 0.05
CA THR A 25 -12.67 6.18 0.25
C THR A 25 -11.76 6.99 1.19
N GLN A 26 -10.89 6.32 1.94
CA GLN A 26 -9.89 6.96 2.80
C GLN A 26 -8.59 7.29 2.06
N LEU A 27 -8.45 6.84 0.82
CA LEU A 27 -7.27 7.19 0.03
C LEU A 27 -7.31 8.68 -0.35
N PRO A 28 -6.16 9.36 -0.29
CA PRO A 28 -6.08 10.74 -0.73
C PRO A 28 -6.41 10.85 -2.23
N ASP A 29 -7.06 11.95 -2.61
CA ASP A 29 -7.29 12.26 -4.02
C ASP A 29 -5.93 12.48 -4.71
N VAL A 30 -5.62 11.63 -5.69
CA VAL A 30 -4.35 11.68 -6.44
C VAL A 30 -4.15 12.96 -7.26
N SER A 31 -5.16 13.82 -7.35
CA SER A 31 -5.09 15.15 -7.98
C SER A 31 -4.64 16.26 -7.02
N GLN A 32 -4.58 16.00 -5.72
CA GLN A 32 -4.15 16.97 -4.71
C GLN A 32 -3.01 16.40 -3.87
N GLU A 33 -1.99 17.22 -3.62
CA GLU A 33 -0.94 16.85 -2.68
C GLU A 33 -1.51 16.70 -1.28
N GLY A 34 -1.07 15.66 -0.59
CA GLY A 34 -1.46 15.43 0.78
C GLY A 34 -1.08 14.05 1.27
N THR A 35 -1.07 13.91 2.59
CA THR A 35 -0.90 12.65 3.27
C THR A 35 -2.20 12.28 3.96
N THR A 36 -2.70 11.08 3.69
CA THR A 36 -3.83 10.50 4.42
C THR A 36 -3.46 9.11 4.89
N ASP A 37 -3.85 8.79 6.12
CA ASP A 37 -3.67 7.47 6.69
C ASP A 37 -4.69 6.50 6.07
N GLY A 38 -4.18 5.46 5.40
CA GLY A 38 -4.97 4.39 4.80
C GLY A 38 -4.86 3.12 5.63
N ASN A 39 -6.00 2.49 5.91
CA ASN A 39 -6.03 1.16 6.51
C ASN A 39 -5.83 0.10 5.42
N VAL A 40 -4.90 -0.82 5.68
CA VAL A 40 -4.59 -1.92 4.78
C VAL A 40 -4.62 -3.25 5.54
N THR A 41 -5.13 -4.27 4.87
CA THR A 41 -5.05 -5.67 5.29
C THR A 41 -3.96 -6.37 4.50
N LEU A 42 -3.05 -7.03 5.22
CA LEU A 42 -2.09 -7.97 4.69
C LEU A 42 -2.64 -9.37 4.93
N GLU A 43 -2.87 -10.11 3.84
CA GLU A 43 -3.25 -11.52 3.90
C GLU A 43 -2.05 -12.38 3.51
N TYR A 44 -1.59 -13.22 4.44
CA TYR A 44 -0.45 -14.10 4.22
C TYR A 44 -0.89 -15.44 3.63
N PRO A 45 0.00 -16.18 2.94
CA PRO A 45 -0.32 -17.48 2.36
C PRO A 45 -0.72 -18.56 3.37
N ASP A 46 -0.35 -18.40 4.64
CA ASP A 46 -0.77 -19.29 5.74
C ASP A 46 -2.20 -19.04 6.22
N GLY A 47 -2.89 -18.05 5.63
CA GLY A 47 -4.24 -17.64 5.97
C GLY A 47 -4.33 -16.69 7.16
N THR A 48 -3.20 -16.26 7.73
CA THR A 48 -3.20 -15.22 8.75
C THR A 48 -3.37 -13.83 8.11
N THR A 49 -3.90 -12.90 8.89
CA THR A 49 -4.18 -11.54 8.44
C THR A 49 -3.63 -10.52 9.43
N ASP A 50 -2.94 -9.51 8.92
CA ASP A 50 -2.53 -8.33 9.69
C ASP A 50 -3.28 -7.10 9.19
N HIS A 51 -3.73 -6.27 10.13
CA HIS A 51 -4.31 -4.96 9.83
C HIS A 51 -3.34 -3.89 10.29
N THR A 52 -2.97 -3.00 9.39
CA THR A 52 -2.08 -1.88 9.71
C THR A 52 -2.56 -0.59 9.05
N THR A 53 -2.21 0.53 9.67
CA THR A 53 -2.47 1.85 9.15
C THR A 53 -1.16 2.40 8.60
N VAL A 54 -1.14 2.75 7.31
CA VAL A 54 0.04 3.32 6.65
C VAL A 54 -0.27 4.70 6.10
N PRO A 55 0.66 5.66 6.21
CA PRO A 55 0.50 6.96 5.58
C PRO A 55 0.62 6.81 4.06
N VAL A 56 -0.41 7.20 3.33
CA VAL A 56 -0.39 7.32 1.87
C VAL A 56 -0.13 8.79 1.54
N THR A 57 1.00 9.07 0.90
CA THR A 57 1.35 10.41 0.47
C THR A 57 1.20 10.52 -1.04
N ILE A 58 0.45 11.52 -1.48
CA ILE A 58 0.46 12.01 -2.86
C ILE A 58 1.44 13.16 -2.90
N ASP A 59 2.63 12.90 -3.39
CA ASP A 59 3.56 13.96 -3.79
C ASP A 59 3.09 14.45 -5.17
N ASN A 60 3.06 15.78 -5.44
CA ASN A 60 2.94 16.21 -6.83
C ASN A 60 4.13 15.57 -7.52
N GLN A 61 3.86 14.66 -8.45
CA GLN A 61 4.89 14.10 -9.30
C GLN A 61 5.41 15.21 -10.22
N THR A 62 6.26 16.07 -9.66
CA THR A 62 7.19 16.92 -10.38
C THR A 62 8.52 16.17 -10.49
N ASP A 63 8.42 14.99 -11.08
CA ASP A 63 9.47 14.22 -11.76
C ASP A 63 8.71 13.71 -13.00
N HIS A 64 8.52 14.47 -14.07
CA HIS A 64 9.47 15.15 -14.95
C HIS A 64 10.57 14.22 -15.51
N ASP A 65 10.29 13.76 -16.73
CA ASP A 65 11.15 13.06 -17.74
C ASP A 65 11.27 11.52 -17.65
#